data_AF-A0A5K0XBH8-F1
#
_entry.id   AF-A0A5K0XBH8-F1
#
_cell.length_a   1.000
_cell.length_b   1.000
_cell.length_c   1.000
_cell.angle_alpha   90.00
_cell.angle_beta   90.00
_cell.angle_gamma   90.00
#
_symmetry.space_group_name_H-M   'P 1'
#
loop_
_entity.id
_entity.type
_entity.pdbx_description
1 polymer ?
#
loop_
_entity_poly.entity_id
_entity_poly.type
_entity_poly.pdbx_seq_one_letter_code
_entity_poly.pdbx_strand_id
1 'polypeptide(L)' 'VAAPRTALQILDMAIQVHGGAGVSSDTVLAHLWASARTLRIADGPDEVHLGTIAKLEVQRAKL' A
#
# COMPACT_ATOMS: atom_id res chain seq x y z
N VAL A 1 -1.56 -0.02 -6.72
CA VAL A 1 -0.45 0.95 -6.63
C VAL A 1 -0.68 2.09 -5.64
N ALA A 2 -1.45 3.15 -5.95
CA ALA A 2 -1.50 4.33 -5.07
C ALA A 2 -2.19 4.05 -3.72
N ALA A 3 -3.41 3.52 -3.73
CA ALA A 3 -4.20 3.27 -2.52
C ALA A 3 -3.48 2.44 -1.44
N PRO A 4 -2.93 1.23 -1.71
CA PRO A 4 -2.27 0.45 -0.66
C PRO A 4 -0.98 1.11 -0.15
N ARG A 5 -0.27 1.88 -0.99
CA ARG A 5 0.91 2.65 -0.56
C ARG A 5 0.53 3.77 0.39
N THR A 6 -0.51 4.54 0.07
CA THR A 6 -1.02 5.61 0.93
C THR A 6 -1.53 5.04 2.25
N ALA A 7 -2.28 3.94 2.22
CA ALA A 7 -2.77 3.28 3.42
C ALA A 7 -1.62 2.86 4.36
N LEU A 8 -0.57 2.23 3.82
CA LEU A 8 0.62 1.87 4.59
C LEU A 8 1.31 3.08 5.21
N GLN A 9 1.46 4.18 4.47
CA GLN A 9 2.08 5.41 5.00
C GLN A 9 1.28 6.00 6.17
N ILE A 10 -0.05 6.05 6.05
CA ILE A 10 -0.92 6.55 7.12
C ILE A 10 -0.87 5.63 8.34
N LEU A 11 -0.93 4.32 8.13
CA LEU A 11 -0.85 3.34 9.21
C LEU A 11 0.50 3.39 9.92
N ASP A 12 1.60 3.56 9.18
CA ASP A 12 2.95 3.69 9.73
C ASP A 12 3.08 4.93 10.62
N MET A 13 2.55 6.07 10.17
CA MET A 13 2.49 7.29 11.01
C MET A 13 1.64 7.08 12.27
N ALA A 14 0.50 6.38 12.15
CA ALA A 14 -0.35 6.09 13.30
C ALA A 14 0.36 5.17 14.31
N ILE A 15 1.04 4.12 13.83
CA ILE A 15 1.87 3.22 14.65
C ILE A 15 2.93 4.02 15.39
N GLN A 16 3.65 4.91 14.68
CA GLN A 16 4.72 5.71 15.25
C GLN A 16 4.22 6.61 16.41
N VAL A 17 3.06 7.25 16.25
CA VAL A 17 2.45 8.09 17.30
C VAL A 17 2.02 7.27 18.52
N HIS A 18 1.62 6.00 18.34
CA HIS A 18 1.23 5.10 19.44
C HIS A 18 2.43 4.41 20.12
N GLY A 19 3.65 4.57 19.59
CA GLY A 19 4.85 3.94 20.14
C GLY A 19 4.73 2.42 20.22
N GLY A 20 5.14 1.83 21.36
CA GLY A 20 5.09 0.37 21.56
C GLY A 20 3.70 -0.24 21.39
N ALA A 21 2.63 0.51 21.73
CA ALA A 21 1.25 0.05 21.56
C ALA A 21 0.83 0.00 20.08
N GLY A 22 1.50 0.73 19.19
CA GLY A 22 1.24 0.71 17.76
C GLY A 22 1.67 -0.60 17.08
N VAL A 23 2.66 -1.28 17.64
CA VAL A 23 3.17 -2.57 17.14
C VAL A 23 2.72 -3.77 17.99
N SER A 24 1.96 -3.54 19.06
CA SER A 24 1.41 -4.59 19.91
C SER A 24 0.03 -5.05 19.43
N SER A 25 -0.55 -6.01 20.14
CA SER A 25 -1.94 -6.43 19.95
C SER A 25 -2.95 -5.56 20.71
N ASP A 26 -2.50 -4.49 21.39
CA ASP A 26 -3.36 -3.60 22.18
C ASP A 26 -4.18 -2.66 21.27
N THR A 27 -3.73 -2.48 20.02
CA THR A 27 -4.44 -1.73 18.99
C THR A 27 -4.59 -2.57 17.73
N VAL A 28 -5.48 -2.15 16.82
CA VAL A 28 -5.66 -2.84 15.53
C VAL A 28 -4.56 -2.51 14.51
N LEU A 29 -3.65 -1.57 14.82
CA LEU A 29 -2.77 -0.93 13.85
C LEU A 29 -1.79 -1.91 13.18
N ALA A 30 -1.15 -2.78 13.97
CA ALA A 30 -0.23 -3.78 13.44
C ALA A 30 -0.92 -4.76 12.47
N HIS A 31 -2.14 -5.21 12.81
CA HIS A 31 -2.93 -6.07 11.93
C HIS A 31 -3.33 -5.38 10.64
N LEU A 32 -3.82 -4.13 10.72
CA LEU A 32 -4.21 -3.36 9.54
C LEU A 32 -3.01 -3.08 8.64
N TRP A 33 -1.83 -2.76 9.19
CA TRP A 33 -0.62 -2.53 8.41
C TRP A 33 -0.20 -3.80 7.66
N ALA A 34 -0.18 -4.95 8.34
CA ALA A 34 0.14 -6.24 7.73
C ALA A 34 -0.86 -6.58 6.60
N SER A 35 -2.16 -6.42 6.86
CA SER A 35 -3.22 -6.65 5.86
C SER A 35 -3.09 -5.69 4.67
N ALA A 36 -2.86 -4.39 4.89
CA ALA A 36 -2.64 -3.43 3.81
C ALA A 36 -1.39 -3.76 2.98
N ARG A 37 -0.36 -4.33 3.60
CA ARG A 37 0.86 -4.76 2.91
C ARG A 37 0.59 -5.91 1.94
N THR A 38 -0.33 -6.82 2.26
CA THR A 38 -0.65 -7.94 1.35
C THR A 38 -1.37 -7.46 0.08
N LEU A 39 -2.12 -6.36 0.15
CA LEU A 39 -2.78 -5.74 -1.01
C LEU A 39 -1.82 -5.18 -2.06
N ARG A 40 -0.53 -5.10 -1.77
CA ARG A 40 0.50 -4.77 -2.78
C ARG A 40 0.96 -5.99 -3.60
N ILE A 41 0.39 -7.15 -3.32
CA ILE A 41 0.73 -8.45 -3.94
C ILE A 41 -0.55 -9.12 -4.43
N ALA A 42 -1.60 -9.11 -3.61
CA ALA A 42 -2.91 -9.64 -3.96
C ALA A 42 -3.47 -8.97 -5.22
N ASP A 43 -4.05 -9.76 -6.12
CA ASP A 43 -4.60 -9.32 -7.42
C ASP A 43 -3.57 -8.64 -8.36
N GLY A 44 -2.29 -8.84 -8.10
CA GLY A 44 -1.19 -8.30 -8.90
C GLY A 44 -0.21 -7.50 -8.05
N PRO A 45 1.10 -7.78 -8.13
CA PRO A 45 2.11 -6.90 -7.58
C PRO A 45 1.98 -5.49 -8.16
N ASP A 46 2.36 -4.48 -7.37
CA ASP A 46 2.34 -3.08 -7.82
C ASP A 46 3.05 -2.87 -9.16
N GLU A 47 4.13 -3.61 -9.42
CA GLU A 47 4.91 -3.57 -10.65
C GLU A 47 4.11 -4.03 -11.88
N VAL A 48 3.23 -5.01 -11.71
CA VAL A 48 2.33 -5.49 -12.77
C VAL A 48 1.31 -4.40 -13.10
N HIS A 49 0.71 -3.78 -12.09
CA HIS A 49 -0.22 -2.66 -12.29
C HIS A 49 0.47 -1.45 -12.93
N LEU A 50 1.66 -1.08 -12.47
CA LEU A 50 2.46 0.00 -13.05
C LEU A 50 2.83 -0.30 -14.51
N GLY A 51 3.19 -1.53 -14.84
CA GLY A 51 3.48 -1.95 -16.20
C GLY A 51 2.26 -1.81 -17.12
N THR A 52 1.07 -2.18 -16.64
CA THR A 52 -0.19 -1.97 -17.38
C THR A 52 -0.49 -0.49 -17.59
N ILE A 53 -0.37 0.34 -16.55
CA ILE A 53 -0.53 1.80 -16.66
C ILE A 53 0.45 2.37 -17.69
N ALA A 54 1.74 2.01 -17.61
CA ALA A 54 2.75 2.50 -18.54
C ALA A 54 2.42 2.15 -20.01
N LYS A 55 1.93 0.92 -20.27
CA LYS A 55 1.49 0.52 -21.62
C LYS A 55 0.34 1.39 -22.12
N LEU A 56 -0.66 1.64 -21.28
CA LEU A 56 -1.82 2.47 -21.62
C LEU A 56 -1.40 3.92 -21.88
N GLU A 57 -0.52 4.49 -21.06
CA GLU A 57 -0.03 5.86 -21.25
C GLU A 57 0.79 5.99 -22.55
N VAL A 58 1.65 5.01 -22.87
CA VAL A 58 2.40 5.00 -24.14
C VAL A 58 1.46 4.91 -25.34
N GLN A 59 0.40 4.10 -25.26
CA GLN A 59 -0.61 4.01 -26.33
C GLN A 59 -1.36 5.33 -26.51
N ARG A 60 -1.73 6.00 -25.41
CA ARG A 60 -2.42 7.29 -25.43
C ARG A 60 -1.54 8.42 -25.98
N ALA A 61 -0.25 8.40 -25.68
CA ALA A 61 0.69 9.44 -26.08
C ALA A 61 1.15 9.34 -27.55
N LYS A 62 1.02 8.16 -28.17
CA LYS A 62 1.27 8.00 -29.61
C LYS A 62 0.09 8.63 -30.39
N LEU A 63 0.35 9.80 -30.96
CA LEU A 63 -0.46 10.43 -32.01
C LEU A 63 -0.65 9.49 -33.20
#